data_AF-A0A3A0AVW4-F1
#
_entry.id   AF-A0A3A0AVW4-F1
#
_cell.length_a   1.000
_cell.length_b   1.000
_cell.length_c   1.000
_cell.angle_alpha   90.00
_cell.angle_beta   90.00
_cell.angle_gamma   90.00
#
_symmetry.space_group_name_H-M   'P 1'
#
loop_
_entity.id
_entity.type
_entity.pdbx_description
1 polymer ?
#
loop_
_entity_poly.entity_id
_entity_poly.type
_entity_poly.pdbx_seq_one_letter_code
_entity_poly.pdbx_strand_id
1 'polypeptide(L)'
;QNPIFFVSSSAWNLYDLLVDFMELNQIPAGPLLLTDYGTNQSGFLFSGHATHKLEQITRILTTYPQLPFVLIGDSGQRDPEIYQQVVRAFPGRILTIYIRDVSQAKRDAAVRLIGDALQADVPMLLVADTLAAARHAAAQGYVRPEAKAGVHVDVVKDERAPTVAEAAVEAATDAVKDTVQDAKDAVEDTVKDTVKDTVKNVKDRVEDAVPGAADEHEQP
;
A
#
# COMPACT_ATOMS: atom_id res chain seq x y z
N GLN A 1 -2.27 -11.78 -25.21
CA GLN A 1 -2.79 -11.20 -23.95
C GLN A 1 -2.47 -9.71 -23.96
N ASN A 2 -3.29 -8.86 -23.35
CA ASN A 2 -3.01 -7.42 -23.24
C ASN A 2 -2.04 -7.19 -22.07
N PRO A 3 -1.02 -6.32 -22.22
CA PRO A 3 -0.11 -6.02 -21.12
C PRO A 3 -0.83 -5.25 -20.01
N ILE A 4 -0.49 -5.55 -18.75
CA ILE A 4 -1.00 -4.86 -17.55
C ILE A 4 0.19 -4.26 -16.83
N PHE A 5 0.07 -2.99 -16.45
CA PHE A 5 1.10 -2.26 -15.69
C PHE A 5 0.49 -1.81 -14.37
N PHE A 6 1.20 -2.07 -13.27
CA PHE A 6 0.79 -1.65 -11.94
C PHE A 6 1.66 -0.46 -11.53
N VAL A 7 1.04 0.70 -11.30
CA VAL A 7 1.73 1.92 -10.87
C VAL A 7 1.32 2.25 -9.44
N SER A 8 2.25 2.10 -8.50
CA SER A 8 2.00 2.37 -7.08
C SER A 8 2.90 3.48 -6.55
N SER A 9 2.39 4.19 -5.54
CA SER A 9 3.18 5.11 -4.72
C SER A 9 3.85 4.41 -3.53
N SER A 10 3.65 3.10 -3.37
CA SER A 10 4.30 2.30 -2.33
C SER A 10 5.81 2.26 -2.56
N ALA A 11 6.55 2.21 -1.46
CA ALA A 11 8.00 2.15 -1.47
C ALA A 11 8.53 0.80 -2.00
N TRP A 12 9.71 0.84 -2.61
CA TRP A 12 10.32 -0.32 -3.26
C TRP A 12 10.58 -1.51 -2.32
N ASN A 13 10.76 -1.27 -1.02
CA ASN A 13 10.95 -2.32 -0.02
C ASN A 13 9.71 -3.22 0.18
N LEU A 14 8.54 -2.81 -0.30
CA LEU A 14 7.32 -3.62 -0.28
C LEU A 14 7.17 -4.52 -1.51
N TYR A 15 8.18 -4.57 -2.39
CA TYR A 15 8.09 -5.30 -3.66
C TYR A 15 7.73 -6.77 -3.46
N ASP A 16 8.49 -7.52 -2.65
CA ASP A 16 8.28 -8.96 -2.47
C ASP A 16 6.89 -9.25 -1.87
N LEU A 17 6.48 -8.48 -0.86
CA LEU A 17 5.15 -8.57 -0.24
C LEU A 17 4.03 -8.34 -1.28
N LEU A 18 4.18 -7.35 -2.15
CA LEU A 18 3.18 -7.04 -3.17
C LEU A 18 3.10 -8.13 -4.23
N VAL A 19 4.25 -8.70 -4.64
CA VAL A 19 4.30 -9.82 -5.58
C VAL A 19 3.59 -11.04 -5.00
N ASP A 20 3.92 -11.43 -3.76
CA ASP A 20 3.28 -12.55 -3.07
C ASP A 20 1.76 -12.34 -2.94
N PHE A 21 1.32 -11.13 -2.59
CA PHE A 21 -0.09 -10.77 -2.53
C PHE A 21 -0.77 -10.93 -3.90
N MET A 22 -0.13 -10.48 -4.97
CA MET A 22 -0.68 -10.59 -6.33
C MET A 22 -0.82 -12.05 -6.77
N GLU A 23 0.18 -12.88 -6.49
CA GLU A 23 0.14 -14.31 -6.78
C GLU A 23 -0.96 -15.03 -6.00
N LEU A 24 -1.06 -14.76 -4.69
CA LEU A 24 -2.07 -15.35 -3.81
C LEU A 24 -3.50 -15.01 -4.27
N ASN A 25 -3.71 -13.78 -4.76
CA ASN A 25 -5.00 -13.31 -5.24
C ASN A 25 -5.21 -13.57 -6.74
N GLN A 26 -4.32 -14.31 -7.40
CA GLN A 26 -4.40 -14.65 -8.83
C GLN A 26 -4.49 -13.40 -9.73
N ILE A 27 -3.90 -12.30 -9.29
CA ILE A 27 -3.78 -11.07 -10.08
C ILE A 27 -2.75 -11.35 -11.19
N PRO A 28 -3.05 -11.02 -12.46
CA PRO A 28 -2.13 -11.27 -13.56
C PRO A 28 -0.76 -10.62 -13.33
N ALA A 29 0.30 -11.37 -13.62
CA ALA A 29 1.66 -10.85 -13.57
C ALA A 29 1.85 -9.68 -14.56
N GLY A 30 2.55 -8.65 -14.11
CA GLY A 30 2.87 -7.47 -14.92
C GLY A 30 3.92 -6.60 -14.24
N PRO A 31 4.53 -5.64 -14.96
CA PRO A 31 5.50 -4.73 -14.36
C PRO A 31 4.86 -3.93 -13.21
N LEU A 32 5.51 -3.96 -12.05
CA LEU A 32 5.14 -3.21 -10.85
C LEU A 32 6.09 -2.02 -10.68
N LEU A 33 5.59 -0.82 -10.95
CA LEU A 33 6.34 0.43 -10.88
C LEU A 33 6.10 1.07 -9.51
N LEU A 34 7.07 0.89 -8.62
CA LEU A 34 7.07 1.40 -7.24
C LEU A 34 7.87 2.70 -7.12
N THR A 35 7.67 3.44 -6.04
CA THR A 35 8.45 4.65 -5.74
C THR A 35 9.75 4.28 -5.02
N ASP A 36 10.86 4.88 -5.45
CA ASP A 36 12.16 4.73 -4.80
C ASP A 36 12.23 5.56 -3.50
N TYR A 37 12.74 4.97 -2.42
CA TYR A 37 12.91 5.64 -1.15
C TYR A 37 14.28 6.32 -1.13
N GLY A 38 14.40 7.55 -1.62
CA GLY A 38 15.69 8.25 -1.52
C GLY A 38 15.92 9.54 -2.33
N THR A 39 15.06 9.94 -3.27
CA THR A 39 15.36 11.06 -4.18
C THR A 39 14.50 12.31 -4.02
N ASN A 40 13.87 12.52 -2.86
CA ASN A 40 13.29 13.84 -2.52
C ASN A 40 14.14 14.59 -1.47
N GLN A 41 15.41 14.87 -1.81
CA GLN A 41 16.21 15.93 -1.17
C GLN A 41 15.97 17.31 -1.81
N SER A 42 14.76 17.61 -2.26
CA SER A 42 14.38 18.98 -2.62
C SER A 42 12.96 19.24 -2.15
N GLY A 43 12.86 20.14 -1.18
CA GLY A 43 11.64 20.44 -0.45
C GLY A 43 10.52 20.90 -1.37
N PHE A 44 9.48 20.09 -1.51
CA PHE A 44 8.09 20.52 -1.72
C PHE A 44 7.16 19.36 -1.34
N LEU A 45 6.93 19.24 -0.04
CA LEU A 45 6.40 18.09 0.69
C LEU A 45 4.89 17.83 0.52
N PHE A 46 4.22 18.48 -0.44
CA PHE A 46 2.81 18.22 -0.77
C PHE A 46 2.55 17.80 -2.24
N SER A 47 3.57 17.85 -3.11
CA SER A 47 3.39 17.59 -4.55
C SER A 47 3.98 16.26 -5.04
N GLY A 48 4.93 15.65 -4.32
CA GLY A 48 5.73 14.52 -4.82
C GLY A 48 4.95 13.26 -5.25
N HIS A 49 3.86 12.89 -4.58
CA HIS A 49 3.13 11.66 -4.89
C HIS A 49 2.41 11.70 -6.24
N ALA A 50 1.83 12.85 -6.62
CA ALA A 50 1.17 13.00 -7.91
C ALA A 50 2.19 13.06 -9.05
N THR A 51 3.33 13.71 -8.80
CA THR A 51 4.43 13.81 -9.76
C THR A 51 4.97 12.44 -10.14
N HIS A 52 5.21 11.56 -9.17
CA HIS A 52 5.77 10.23 -9.46
C HIS A 52 4.82 9.36 -10.29
N LYS A 53 3.54 9.25 -9.91
CA LYS A 53 2.56 8.45 -10.69
C LYS A 53 2.40 9.01 -12.11
N LEU A 54 2.32 10.34 -12.26
CA LEU A 54 2.25 10.98 -13.56
C LEU A 54 3.48 10.68 -14.41
N GLU A 55 4.68 10.74 -13.83
CA GLU A 55 5.93 10.41 -14.50
C GLU A 55 5.96 8.95 -14.96
N GLN A 56 5.57 7.99 -14.11
CA GLN A 56 5.54 6.58 -14.48
C GLN A 56 4.52 6.30 -15.60
N ILE A 57 3.31 6.87 -15.53
CA ILE A 57 2.32 6.73 -16.60
C ILE A 57 2.82 7.35 -17.91
N THR A 58 3.44 8.53 -17.82
CA THR A 58 4.07 9.21 -18.96
C THR A 58 5.17 8.36 -19.59
N ARG A 59 6.00 7.71 -18.77
CA ARG A 59 7.04 6.79 -19.23
C ARG A 59 6.46 5.58 -19.95
N ILE A 60 5.38 4.99 -19.45
CA ILE A 60 4.69 3.87 -20.11
C ILE A 60 4.14 4.31 -21.47
N LEU A 61 3.42 5.44 -21.51
CA LEU A 61 2.78 5.95 -22.74
C LEU A 61 3.78 6.33 -23.83
N THR A 62 4.96 6.84 -23.44
CA THR A 62 6.06 7.18 -24.35
C THR A 62 6.84 5.94 -24.80
N THR A 63 7.02 4.94 -23.92
CA THR A 63 7.68 3.67 -24.26
C THR A 63 6.86 2.86 -25.27
N TYR A 64 5.53 2.90 -25.16
CA TYR A 64 4.62 2.17 -26.05
C TYR A 64 3.75 3.12 -26.87
N PRO A 65 4.30 3.86 -27.85
CA PRO A 65 3.60 4.96 -28.51
C PRO A 65 2.38 4.53 -29.35
N GLN A 66 2.34 3.26 -29.77
CA GLN A 66 1.29 2.71 -30.63
C GLN A 66 0.15 2.02 -29.85
N LEU A 67 0.31 1.84 -28.54
CA LEU A 67 -0.69 1.15 -27.73
C LEU A 67 -1.68 2.16 -27.12
N PRO A 68 -3.00 1.93 -27.25
CA PRO A 68 -4.00 2.62 -26.46
C PRO A 68 -4.13 1.96 -25.07
N PHE A 69 -4.56 2.74 -24.07
CA PHE A 69 -4.62 2.30 -22.68
C PHE A 69 -5.99 2.51 -22.05
N VAL A 70 -6.32 1.64 -21.11
CA VAL A 70 -7.41 1.84 -20.14
C VAL A 70 -6.74 2.14 -18.80
N LEU A 71 -7.21 3.18 -18.11
CA LEU A 71 -6.68 3.56 -16.79
C LEU A 71 -7.66 3.10 -15.71
N ILE A 72 -7.12 2.52 -14.64
CA ILE A 72 -7.89 2.02 -13.49
C ILE A 72 -7.25 2.59 -12.23
N GLY A 73 -8.02 3.33 -11.45
CA GLY A 73 -7.55 3.97 -10.22
C GLY A 73 -8.65 4.13 -9.18
N ASP A 74 -8.36 4.89 -8.14
CA ASP A 74 -9.20 5.02 -6.95
C ASP A 74 -9.54 6.48 -6.61
N SER A 75 -10.80 6.75 -6.26
CA SER A 75 -11.29 8.09 -5.90
C SER A 75 -10.70 8.60 -4.59
N GLY A 76 -10.27 7.71 -3.69
CA GLY A 76 -9.60 8.09 -2.43
C GLY A 76 -8.23 8.72 -2.63
N GLN A 77 -7.61 8.48 -3.79
CA GLN A 77 -6.29 8.98 -4.18
C GLN A 77 -6.39 10.12 -5.21
N ARG A 78 -5.24 10.66 -5.64
CA ARG A 78 -5.18 11.71 -6.67
C ARG A 78 -5.27 11.16 -8.11
N ASP A 79 -5.79 9.94 -8.28
CA ASP A 79 -5.82 9.27 -9.57
C ASP A 79 -6.71 10.02 -10.59
N PRO A 80 -7.91 10.51 -10.24
CA PRO A 80 -8.72 11.33 -11.14
C PRO A 80 -7.98 12.55 -11.69
N GLU A 81 -7.28 13.31 -10.84
CA GLU A 81 -6.54 14.50 -11.23
C GLU A 81 -5.31 14.17 -12.09
N ILE A 82 -4.63 13.06 -11.80
CA ILE A 82 -3.49 12.59 -12.59
C ILE A 82 -3.98 12.14 -13.97
N TYR A 83 -5.06 11.36 -14.04
CA TYR A 83 -5.59 10.87 -15.31
C TYR A 83 -6.13 12.00 -16.19
N GLN A 84 -6.72 13.04 -15.60
CA GLN A 84 -7.08 14.24 -16.34
C GLN A 84 -5.86 14.88 -17.02
N GLN A 85 -4.73 14.99 -16.32
CA GLN A 85 -3.50 15.52 -16.89
C GLN A 85 -2.95 14.60 -17.99
N VAL A 86 -3.00 13.28 -17.78
CA VAL A 86 -2.57 12.29 -18.78
C VAL A 86 -3.39 12.40 -20.06
N VAL A 87 -4.72 12.47 -19.98
CA VAL A 87 -5.59 12.60 -21.16
C VAL A 87 -5.28 13.88 -21.94
N ARG A 88 -5.06 15.00 -21.24
CA ARG A 88 -4.69 16.27 -21.88
C ARG A 88 -3.31 16.22 -22.55
N ALA A 89 -2.34 15.55 -21.93
CA ALA A 89 -0.99 15.43 -22.46
C ALA A 89 -0.89 14.41 -23.62
N PHE A 90 -1.77 13.40 -23.62
CA PHE A 90 -1.76 12.28 -24.56
C PHE A 90 -3.15 12.07 -25.21
N PRO A 91 -3.64 13.04 -26.01
CA PRO A 91 -4.97 12.96 -26.61
C PRO A 91 -5.11 11.71 -27.49
N GLY A 92 -6.25 11.03 -27.39
CA GLY A 92 -6.56 9.80 -28.14
C GLY A 92 -5.79 8.55 -27.68
N ARG A 93 -4.94 8.64 -26.66
CA ARG A 93 -4.17 7.49 -26.13
C ARG A 93 -4.91 6.68 -25.07
N ILE A 94 -5.91 7.28 -24.42
CA ILE A 94 -6.69 6.65 -23.36
C ILE A 94 -8.08 6.33 -23.90
N LEU A 95 -8.50 5.07 -23.80
CA LEU A 95 -9.80 4.60 -24.29
C LEU A 95 -10.91 4.83 -23.27
N THR A 96 -10.61 4.61 -21.99
CA THR A 96 -11.56 4.72 -20.88
C THR A 96 -10.79 4.83 -19.57
N ILE A 97 -11.40 5.51 -18.59
CA ILE A 97 -10.93 5.60 -17.22
C ILE A 97 -11.98 4.97 -16.30
N TYR A 98 -11.56 4.04 -15.44
CA TYR A 98 -12.37 3.52 -14.35
C TYR A 98 -11.80 4.02 -13.02
N ILE A 99 -12.63 4.68 -12.21
CA ILE A 99 -12.30 5.11 -10.87
C ILE A 99 -13.18 4.35 -9.90
N ARG A 100 -12.60 3.54 -9.01
CA ARG A 100 -13.34 2.94 -7.90
C ARG A 100 -13.76 4.03 -6.93
N ASP A 101 -15.02 4.00 -6.50
CA ASP A 101 -15.53 4.93 -5.51
C ASP A 101 -15.32 4.41 -4.08
N VAL A 102 -14.29 4.94 -3.40
CA VAL A 102 -14.02 4.67 -1.97
C VAL A 102 -14.02 5.96 -1.14
N SER A 103 -14.33 7.11 -1.76
CA SER A 103 -14.18 8.42 -1.14
C SER A 103 -15.42 8.85 -0.36
N GLN A 104 -15.24 9.86 0.51
CA GLN A 104 -16.37 10.51 1.17
C GLN A 104 -17.07 11.49 0.21
N ALA A 105 -18.38 11.68 0.38
CA ALA A 105 -19.28 12.48 -0.46
C ALA A 105 -18.76 13.84 -0.96
N LYS A 106 -17.85 14.50 -0.22
CA LYS A 106 -17.24 15.78 -0.64
C LYS A 106 -16.27 15.63 -1.82
N ARG A 107 -15.55 14.51 -1.92
CA ARG A 107 -14.56 14.27 -2.98
C ARG A 107 -15.23 13.81 -4.27
N ASP A 108 -16.37 13.11 -4.16
CA ASP A 108 -17.15 12.63 -5.30
C ASP A 108 -17.56 13.76 -6.24
N ALA A 109 -17.88 14.95 -5.71
CA ALA A 109 -18.22 16.11 -6.53
C ALA A 109 -17.04 16.56 -7.41
N ALA A 110 -15.83 16.59 -6.86
CA ALA A 110 -14.63 16.94 -7.62
C ALA A 110 -14.32 15.87 -8.69
N VAL A 111 -14.44 14.59 -8.34
CA VAL A 111 -14.23 13.48 -9.28
C VAL A 111 -15.25 13.51 -10.42
N ARG A 112 -16.51 13.82 -10.12
CA ARG A 112 -17.56 13.98 -11.14
C ARG A 112 -17.29 15.16 -12.08
N LEU A 113 -16.86 16.31 -11.56
CA LEU A 113 -16.48 17.46 -12.38
C LEU A 113 -15.33 17.13 -13.34
N ILE A 114 -14.35 16.32 -12.88
CA ILE A 114 -13.27 15.83 -13.73
C ILE A 114 -13.83 14.91 -14.82
N GLY A 115 -14.72 13.99 -14.46
CA GLY A 115 -15.39 13.10 -15.40
C GLY A 115 -16.15 13.87 -16.48
N ASP A 116 -16.97 14.84 -16.07
CA ASP A 116 -17.74 15.70 -16.97
C ASP A 116 -16.85 16.49 -17.93
N ALA A 117 -15.72 17.01 -17.43
CA ALA A 117 -14.74 17.73 -18.24
C ALA A 117 -14.02 16.83 -19.26
N LEU A 118 -13.94 15.52 -19.01
CA LEU A 118 -13.29 14.55 -19.89
C LEU A 118 -14.27 13.84 -20.84
N GLN A 119 -15.59 13.88 -20.58
CA GLN A 119 -16.57 13.07 -21.31
C GLN A 119 -16.56 13.27 -22.83
N ALA A 120 -16.18 14.45 -23.31
CA ALA A 120 -16.08 14.73 -24.73
C ALA A 120 -14.95 13.94 -25.42
N ASP A 121 -13.88 13.62 -24.69
CA ASP A 121 -12.68 12.99 -25.22
C ASP A 121 -12.56 11.52 -24.80
N VAL A 122 -12.82 11.22 -23.51
CA VAL A 122 -12.59 9.91 -22.90
C VAL A 122 -13.68 9.62 -21.87
N PRO A 123 -14.40 8.49 -21.95
CA PRO A 123 -15.34 8.09 -20.92
C PRO A 123 -14.62 7.81 -19.61
N MET A 124 -15.04 8.49 -18.55
CA MET A 124 -14.57 8.29 -17.19
C MET A 124 -15.73 7.83 -16.30
N LEU A 125 -15.63 6.63 -15.75
CA LEU A 125 -16.69 6.01 -14.96
C LEU A 125 -16.25 5.92 -13.50
N LEU A 126 -17.03 6.54 -12.63
CA LEU A 126 -16.97 6.28 -11.19
C LEU A 126 -17.78 5.00 -10.91
N VAL A 127 -17.10 3.94 -10.47
CA VAL A 127 -17.69 2.61 -10.28
C VAL A 127 -17.69 2.24 -8.81
N ALA A 128 -18.84 1.79 -8.30
CA ALA A 128 -18.96 1.34 -6.92
C ALA A 128 -18.27 -0.02 -6.69
N ASP A 129 -18.22 -0.87 -7.72
CA ASP A 129 -17.64 -2.20 -7.66
C ASP A 129 -16.89 -2.57 -8.94
N THR A 130 -16.05 -3.61 -8.84
CA THR A 130 -15.29 -4.16 -9.96
C THR A 130 -16.20 -4.74 -11.06
N LEU A 131 -17.45 -5.11 -10.72
CA LEU A 131 -18.41 -5.67 -11.69
C LEU A 131 -18.89 -4.63 -12.69
N ALA A 132 -19.16 -3.40 -12.25
CA ALA A 132 -19.59 -2.30 -13.10
C ALA A 132 -18.50 -1.97 -14.14
N ALA A 133 -17.23 -1.91 -13.71
CA ALA A 133 -16.10 -1.73 -14.62
C ALA A 133 -15.99 -2.89 -15.62
N ALA A 134 -16.07 -4.15 -15.16
CA ALA A 134 -15.97 -5.31 -16.03
C ALA A 134 -17.11 -5.39 -17.07
N ARG A 135 -18.34 -5.06 -16.67
CA ARG A 135 -19.50 -5.00 -17.56
C ARG A 135 -19.29 -3.97 -18.66
N HIS A 136 -18.87 -2.76 -18.30
CA HIS A 136 -18.59 -1.71 -19.29
C HIS A 136 -17.42 -2.12 -20.20
N ALA A 137 -16.31 -2.60 -19.63
CA ALA A 137 -15.14 -3.00 -20.39
C ALA A 137 -15.46 -4.11 -21.41
N ALA A 138 -16.31 -5.06 -21.05
CA ALA A 138 -16.73 -6.10 -21.95
C ALA A 138 -17.76 -5.65 -22.99
N ALA A 139 -18.62 -4.67 -22.67
CA ALA A 139 -19.50 -4.04 -23.67
C ALA A 139 -18.69 -3.28 -24.73
N GLN A 140 -17.55 -2.68 -24.33
CA GLN A 140 -16.60 -2.02 -25.22
C GLN A 140 -15.62 -2.99 -25.92
N GLY A 141 -15.68 -4.29 -25.63
CA GLY A 141 -14.80 -5.29 -26.22
C GLY A 141 -13.36 -5.29 -25.69
N TYR A 142 -13.07 -4.60 -24.59
CA TYR A 142 -11.73 -4.57 -23.97
C TYR A 142 -11.38 -5.87 -23.26
N VAL A 143 -12.41 -6.55 -22.75
CA VAL A 143 -12.29 -7.82 -22.02
C VAL A 143 -13.07 -8.88 -22.79
N ARG A 144 -12.48 -10.08 -22.92
CA ARG A 144 -13.15 -11.18 -23.62
C ARG A 144 -14.37 -11.68 -22.83
N PRO A 145 -15.42 -12.18 -23.49
CA PRO A 145 -16.64 -12.64 -22.82
C PRO A 145 -16.39 -13.70 -21.75
N GLU A 146 -15.38 -14.56 -21.93
CA GLU A 146 -15.08 -15.67 -21.01
C GLU A 146 -14.56 -15.17 -19.65
N ALA A 147 -13.93 -13.99 -19.61
CA ALA A 147 -13.45 -13.39 -18.36
C ALA A 147 -14.58 -12.80 -17.50
N LYS A 148 -15.80 -12.63 -18.03
CA LYS A 148 -16.97 -12.17 -17.25
C LYS A 148 -17.36 -13.15 -16.13
N ALA A 149 -17.14 -14.44 -16.34
CA ALA A 149 -17.52 -15.48 -15.38
C ALA A 149 -16.69 -15.43 -14.09
N GLY A 150 -15.42 -15.02 -14.17
CA GLY A 150 -14.55 -14.87 -12.98
C GLY A 150 -14.92 -13.69 -12.10
N VAL A 151 -15.26 -12.54 -12.70
CA VAL A 151 -15.55 -11.30 -11.96
C VAL A 151 -16.77 -11.44 -11.04
N HIS A 152 -17.77 -12.26 -11.42
CA HIS A 152 -18.93 -12.53 -10.56
C HIS A 152 -18.56 -13.20 -9.22
N VAL A 153 -17.45 -13.93 -9.15
CA VAL A 153 -16.99 -14.62 -7.94
C VAL A 153 -16.17 -13.68 -7.05
N ASP A 154 -15.40 -12.77 -7.64
CA ASP A 154 -14.53 -11.86 -6.89
C ASP A 154 -15.28 -10.69 -6.24
N VAL A 155 -16.42 -10.27 -6.80
CA VAL A 155 -17.27 -9.20 -6.24
C VAL A 155 -17.79 -9.54 -4.84
N VAL A 156 -18.04 -10.82 -4.55
CA VAL A 156 -18.44 -11.29 -3.21
C VAL A 156 -17.29 -11.13 -2.19
N LYS A 157 -16.03 -11.11 -2.66
CA LYS A 157 -14.87 -10.81 -1.82
C LYS A 157 -14.62 -9.30 -1.69
N ASP A 158 -14.92 -8.52 -2.72
CA ASP A 158 -14.66 -7.07 -2.78
C ASP A 158 -15.49 -6.26 -1.75
N GLU A 159 -16.63 -6.81 -1.27
CA GLU A 159 -17.41 -6.24 -0.14
C GLU A 159 -16.70 -6.36 1.22
N ARG A 160 -15.63 -7.17 1.33
CA ARG A 160 -14.83 -7.40 2.55
C ARG A 160 -13.33 -7.30 2.34
N ALA A 161 -12.85 -7.05 1.13
CA ALA A 161 -11.43 -6.98 0.84
C ALA A 161 -10.90 -5.59 1.21
N PRO A 162 -9.95 -5.47 2.15
CA PRO A 162 -9.22 -4.22 2.31
C PRO A 162 -8.60 -3.84 0.98
N THR A 163 -8.63 -2.55 0.62
CA THR A 163 -7.96 -2.05 -0.58
C THR A 163 -6.49 -2.52 -0.60
N VAL A 164 -5.85 -2.65 -1.76
CA VAL A 164 -4.41 -3.03 -1.81
C VAL A 164 -3.55 -2.10 -0.95
N ALA A 165 -3.98 -0.84 -0.78
CA ALA A 165 -3.39 0.11 0.14
C ALA A 165 -3.70 -0.21 1.61
N GLU A 166 -4.94 -0.55 1.98
CA GLU A 166 -5.30 -0.96 3.35
C GLU A 166 -4.72 -2.31 3.73
N ALA A 167 -4.69 -3.30 2.83
CA ALA A 167 -4.07 -4.60 3.03
C ALA A 167 -2.55 -4.45 3.19
N ALA A 168 -1.92 -3.59 2.40
CA ALA A 168 -0.50 -3.28 2.56
C ALA A 168 -0.22 -2.45 3.82
N VAL A 169 -1.13 -1.56 4.24
CA VAL A 169 -1.02 -0.82 5.50
C VAL A 169 -1.21 -1.75 6.69
N GLU A 170 -2.17 -2.67 6.64
CA GLU A 170 -2.46 -3.68 7.67
C GLU A 170 -1.28 -4.64 7.81
N ALA A 171 -0.79 -5.20 6.69
CA ALA A 171 0.41 -6.03 6.65
C ALA A 171 1.65 -5.27 7.13
N ALA A 172 1.80 -3.98 6.80
CA ALA A 172 2.89 -3.15 7.29
C ALA A 172 2.74 -2.84 8.79
N THR A 173 1.53 -2.61 9.31
CA THR A 173 1.30 -2.40 10.75
C THR A 173 1.54 -3.67 11.55
N ASP A 174 1.21 -4.84 11.01
CA ASP A 174 1.45 -6.11 11.67
C ASP A 174 2.94 -6.46 11.68
N ALA A 175 3.66 -6.25 10.56
CA ALA A 175 5.11 -6.41 10.52
C ALA A 175 5.85 -5.44 11.48
N VAL A 176 5.37 -4.19 11.59
CA VAL A 176 5.91 -3.22 12.56
C VAL A 176 5.57 -3.63 14.00
N LYS A 177 4.39 -4.19 14.27
CA LYS A 177 4.02 -4.68 15.60
C LYS A 177 4.89 -5.85 16.05
N ASP A 178 5.12 -6.83 15.17
CA ASP A 178 5.97 -7.98 15.47
C ASP A 178 7.40 -7.52 15.75
N THR A 179 7.95 -6.62 14.92
CA THR A 179 9.30 -6.06 15.13
C THR A 179 9.40 -5.25 16.43
N VAL A 180 8.36 -4.48 16.78
CA VAL A 180 8.32 -3.68 18.02
C VAL A 180 8.15 -4.57 19.25
N GLN A 181 7.42 -5.68 19.13
CA GLN A 181 7.22 -6.65 20.19
C GLN A 181 8.50 -7.45 20.45
N ASP A 182 9.16 -7.95 19.39
CA ASP A 182 10.46 -8.63 19.48
C ASP A 182 11.53 -7.72 20.10
N ALA A 183 11.55 -6.43 19.73
CA ALA A 183 12.45 -5.46 20.33
C ALA A 183 12.13 -5.19 21.81
N LYS A 184 10.85 -5.19 22.19
CA LYS A 184 10.43 -5.03 23.59
C LYS A 184 10.85 -6.22 24.44
N ASP A 185 10.64 -7.43 23.94
CA ASP A 185 10.95 -8.66 24.65
C ASP A 185 12.48 -8.81 24.83
N ALA A 186 13.27 -8.46 23.82
CA ALA A 186 14.73 -8.41 23.93
C ALA A 186 15.24 -7.36 24.93
N VAL A 187 14.60 -6.19 25.00
CA VAL A 187 14.93 -5.16 26.00
C VAL A 187 14.54 -5.61 27.40
N GLU A 188 13.39 -6.26 27.57
CA GLU A 188 12.94 -6.76 28.87
C GLU A 188 13.87 -7.85 29.43
N ASP A 189 14.33 -8.78 28.57
CA ASP A 189 15.30 -9.80 28.95
C ASP A 189 16.66 -9.19 29.31
N THR A 190 17.14 -8.23 28.52
CA THR A 190 18.42 -7.53 28.81
C THR A 190 18.35 -6.74 30.13
N VAL A 191 17.21 -6.11 30.42
CA VAL A 191 16.99 -5.37 31.68
C VAL A 191 16.91 -6.34 32.85
N LYS A 192 16.21 -7.47 32.72
CA LYS A 192 16.13 -8.50 33.77
C LYS A 192 17.50 -9.09 34.09
N ASP A 193 18.30 -9.40 33.09
CA ASP A 193 19.64 -9.94 33.28
C ASP A 193 20.57 -8.91 33.94
N THR A 194 20.54 -7.66 33.48
CA THR A 194 21.35 -6.58 34.08
C THR A 194 20.95 -6.29 35.53
N VAL A 195 19.64 -6.28 35.84
CA VAL A 195 19.15 -6.08 37.21
C VAL A 195 19.53 -7.27 38.09
N LYS A 196 19.42 -8.51 37.60
CA LYS A 196 19.79 -9.71 38.35
C LYS A 196 21.29 -9.76 38.64
N ASP A 197 22.13 -9.41 37.66
CA ASP A 197 23.58 -9.33 37.83
C ASP A 197 23.98 -8.21 38.79
N THR A 198 23.30 -7.06 38.72
CA THR A 198 23.52 -5.94 39.65
C THR A 198 23.11 -6.31 41.08
N VAL A 199 21.96 -6.95 41.26
CA VAL A 199 21.47 -7.39 42.58
C VAL A 199 22.38 -8.46 43.17
N LYS A 200 22.86 -9.40 42.35
CA LYS A 200 23.82 -10.43 42.78
C LYS A 200 25.15 -9.80 43.20
N ASN A 201 25.71 -8.90 42.39
CA ASN A 201 26.95 -8.18 42.73
C ASN A 201 26.83 -7.32 43.98
N VAL A 202 25.66 -6.70 44.23
CA VAL A 202 25.43 -5.93 45.47
C VAL A 202 25.32 -6.87 46.66
N LYS A 203 24.64 -8.01 46.53
CA LYS A 203 24.50 -9.00 47.60
C LYS A 203 25.84 -9.62 48.01
N ASP A 204 26.65 -10.04 47.03
CA ASP A 204 27.96 -10.64 47.28
C ASP A 204 28.90 -9.65 48.01
N ARG A 205 28.82 -8.35 47.70
CA ARG A 205 29.60 -7.29 48.37
C ARG A 205 29.12 -6.95 49.78
N VAL A 206 27.85 -7.21 50.10
CA VAL A 206 27.29 -7.00 51.46
C VAL A 206 27.61 -8.18 52.37
N GLU A 207 27.65 -9.42 51.83
CA GLU A 207 28.05 -10.62 52.58
C GLU A 207 29.55 -10.61 52.93
N ASP A 208 30.43 -10.07 52.07
CA ASP A 208 31.86 -9.91 52.38
C ASP A 208 32.18 -8.78 53.39
N ALA A 209 31.21 -7.92 53.71
CA ALA A 209 31.40 -6.73 54.54
C ALA A 209 30.98 -6.90 56.02
N VAL A 210 30.52 -8.08 56.45
CA VAL A 210 30.11 -8.35 57.83
C VAL A 210 30.99 -9.44 58.46
N PRO A 211 31.96 -9.09 59.32
CA PRO A 211 32.62 -10.07 60.18
C PRO A 211 31.65 -10.50 61.29
N GLY A 212 31.53 -11.82 61.49
CA GLY A 212 30.54 -12.46 62.35
C GLY A 212 30.48 -11.93 63.79
N ALA A 213 29.23 -11.72 64.23
CA ALA A 213 28.85 -11.67 65.63
C ALA A 213 27.95 -12.88 65.93
N ALA A 214 28.59 -13.96 66.37
CA ALA A 214 28.00 -15.02 67.20
C ALA A 214 29.00 -15.16 68.37
N ASP A 215 28.62 -15.21 69.63
CA ASP A 215 27.54 -16.01 70.19
C ASP A 215 27.11 -15.46 71.56
N GLU A 216 25.83 -15.60 71.86
CA GLU A 216 25.22 -15.24 73.14
C GLU A 216 25.34 -16.38 74.16
N HIS A 217 25.51 -15.99 75.43
CA HIS A 217 24.98 -16.61 76.66
C HIS A 217 24.86 -18.14 76.80
N GLU A 218 25.54 -18.69 77.82
CA GLU A 218 24.85 -19.59 78.77
C GLU A 218 25.42 -19.47 80.21
N GLN A 219 24.50 -19.50 81.17
CA GLN A 219 24.61 -19.30 82.62
C GLN A 219 25.13 -20.57 83.34
N PRO A 220 25.32 -20.62 84.70
CA PRO A 220 24.55 -19.97 85.78
C PRO A 220 25.31 -19.16 86.85
#